data_AF-A0A7X7FK21-F1
#
_entry.id   AF-A0A7X7FK21-F1
#
_cell.length_a   1.000
_cell.length_b   1.000
_cell.length_c   1.000
_cell.angle_alpha   90.00
_cell.angle_beta   90.00
_cell.angle_gamma   90.00
#
_symmetry.space_group_name_H-M   'P 1'
#
loop_
_entity.id
_entity.type
_entity.pdbx_description
1 polymer ?
#
loop_
_entity_poly.entity_id
_entity_poly.type
_entity_poly.pdbx_seq_one_letter_code
_entity_poly.pdbx_strand_id
1 'polypeptide(L)'
;MAEASDQAGRGPLALCRHVNAAIVILLATWFLILPGLIIVWNVNDDTLRSGGIPRCAFAWHRALTPRYEAWARQRLAAGTANADIMDISGTEWPVFGSVFYLMATESLQEAWEKDQSASKSAPRDYARGAVDAASLLVIDPAHAGWVRQHWGSDYLRKDNLFYRGLIIAALTSRERLLRDGAHIEMLRDQVESLAKTIDESPCGLVDDYPGECYPTDVLGAIA
;
A
#
# COMPACT_ATOMS: atom_id res chain seq x y z
N MET A 1 -13.91 -44.11 63.36
CA MET A 1 -14.75 -43.11 62.67
C MET A 1 -13.98 -41.80 62.58
N ALA A 2 -13.15 -41.62 61.55
CA ALA A 2 -12.59 -40.32 61.14
C ALA A 2 -11.77 -40.50 59.85
N GLU A 3 -12.41 -40.79 58.72
CA GLU A 3 -11.68 -40.85 57.43
C GLU A 3 -12.59 -40.67 56.20
N ALA A 4 -13.64 -39.86 56.32
CA ALA A 4 -14.62 -39.65 55.24
C ALA A 4 -14.96 -38.17 54.99
N SER A 5 -14.03 -37.24 55.25
CA SER A 5 -14.29 -35.80 55.13
C SER A 5 -13.28 -35.04 54.24
N ASP A 6 -12.57 -35.71 53.32
CA ASP A 6 -11.56 -35.04 52.47
C ASP A 6 -11.80 -35.14 50.95
N GLN A 7 -12.92 -35.73 50.52
CA GLN A 7 -13.23 -35.89 49.09
C GLN A 7 -14.18 -34.83 48.51
N ALA A 8 -14.94 -34.10 49.33
CA ALA A 8 -15.96 -33.16 48.85
C ALA A 8 -15.40 -31.80 48.34
N GLY A 9 -14.17 -31.43 48.71
CA GLY A 9 -13.55 -30.13 48.35
C GLY A 9 -12.68 -30.14 47.09
N ARG A 10 -12.38 -31.30 46.50
CA ARG A 10 -11.37 -31.43 45.42
C ARG A 10 -11.92 -31.23 44.01
N GLY A 11 -13.22 -31.45 43.79
CA GLY A 11 -13.86 -31.36 42.47
C GLY A 11 -13.85 -29.95 41.83
N PRO A 12 -14.28 -28.90 42.55
CA PRO A 12 -14.33 -27.54 41.99
C PRO A 12 -12.93 -26.94 41.78
N LEU A 13 -12.01 -27.19 42.71
CA LEU A 13 -10.63 -26.72 42.66
C LEU A 13 -9.82 -27.41 41.55
N ALA A 14 -10.01 -28.73 41.35
CA ALA A 14 -9.41 -29.44 40.24
C ALA A 14 -9.93 -28.95 38.89
N LEU A 15 -11.25 -28.71 38.77
CA LEU A 15 -11.86 -28.16 37.56
C LEU A 15 -11.32 -26.76 37.23
N CYS A 16 -11.28 -25.84 38.20
CA CYS A 16 -10.69 -24.51 38.02
C CYS A 16 -9.22 -24.57 37.59
N ARG A 17 -8.43 -25.50 38.15
CA ARG A 17 -7.04 -25.70 37.76
C ARG A 17 -6.92 -26.18 36.31
N HIS A 18 -7.76 -27.11 35.88
CA HIS A 18 -7.75 -27.60 34.49
C HIS A 18 -8.20 -26.54 33.49
N VAL A 19 -9.21 -25.74 33.83
CA VAL A 19 -9.65 -24.59 33.02
C VAL A 19 -8.55 -23.54 32.91
N ASN A 20 -7.93 -23.16 34.04
CA ASN A 20 -6.82 -22.20 34.01
C ASN A 20 -5.63 -22.72 33.22
N ALA A 21 -5.29 -24.01 33.35
CA ALA A 21 -4.23 -24.62 32.55
C ALA A 21 -4.57 -24.61 31.05
N ALA A 22 -5.80 -24.93 30.68
CA ALA A 22 -6.25 -24.87 29.29
C ALA A 22 -6.16 -23.44 28.73
N ILE A 23 -6.60 -22.43 29.51
CA ILE A 23 -6.49 -21.02 29.13
C ILE A 23 -5.03 -20.61 28.95
N VAL A 24 -4.15 -20.95 29.91
CA VAL A 24 -2.72 -20.63 29.82
C VAL A 24 -2.08 -21.30 28.60
N ILE A 25 -2.41 -22.57 28.32
CA ILE A 25 -1.92 -23.27 27.12
C ILE A 25 -2.41 -22.57 25.86
N LEU A 26 -3.70 -22.25 25.76
CA LEU A 26 -4.26 -21.55 24.61
C LEU A 26 -3.60 -20.19 24.38
N LEU A 27 -3.42 -19.41 25.45
CA LEU A 27 -2.74 -18.11 25.40
C LEU A 27 -1.27 -18.28 24.99
N ALA A 28 -0.54 -19.23 25.57
CA ALA A 28 0.85 -19.48 25.20
C ALA A 28 0.97 -19.95 23.73
N THR A 29 0.07 -20.81 23.27
CA THR A 29 0.04 -21.24 21.87
C THR A 29 -0.23 -20.06 20.94
N TRP A 30 -1.21 -19.21 21.25
CA TRP A 30 -1.62 -18.10 20.41
C TRP A 30 -0.60 -16.95 20.38
N PHE A 31 -0.04 -16.58 21.54
CA PHE A 31 0.85 -15.42 21.66
C PHE A 31 2.34 -15.74 21.50
N LEU A 32 2.76 -17.00 21.70
CA LEU A 32 4.18 -17.37 21.67
C LEU A 32 4.49 -18.42 20.60
N ILE A 33 3.82 -19.57 20.64
CA ILE A 33 4.18 -20.71 19.78
C ILE A 33 3.84 -20.42 18.33
N LEU A 34 2.60 -20.00 18.04
CA LEU A 34 2.12 -19.78 16.68
C LEU A 34 2.87 -18.62 15.98
N PRO A 35 3.08 -17.44 16.60
CA PRO A 35 3.92 -16.40 16.02
C PRO A 35 5.36 -16.87 15.78
N GLY A 36 5.93 -17.63 16.71
CA GLY A 36 7.28 -18.21 16.54
C GLY A 36 7.37 -19.15 15.34
N LEU A 37 6.38 -20.02 15.16
CA LEU A 37 6.30 -20.91 13.99
C LEU A 37 6.13 -20.14 12.68
N ILE A 38 5.29 -19.10 12.66
CA ILE A 38 5.10 -18.24 11.47
C ILE A 38 6.41 -17.53 11.10
N ILE A 39 7.14 -17.00 12.08
CA ILE A 39 8.44 -16.36 11.85
C ILE A 39 9.43 -17.36 11.27
N VAL A 40 9.57 -18.54 11.87
CA VAL A 40 10.48 -19.59 11.37
C VAL A 40 10.10 -20.01 9.95
N TRP A 41 8.81 -20.14 9.67
CA TRP A 41 8.33 -20.50 8.33
C TRP A 41 8.64 -19.42 7.29
N ASN A 42 8.45 -18.14 7.62
CA ASN A 42 8.76 -17.02 6.74
C ASN A 42 10.27 -16.81 6.55
N VAL A 43 11.09 -16.99 7.59
CA VAL A 43 12.56 -16.83 7.50
C VAL A 43 13.19 -17.96 6.67
N ASN A 44 12.54 -19.13 6.61
CA ASN A 44 12.94 -20.23 5.74
C ASN A 44 12.42 -20.09 4.30
N ASP A 45 11.87 -18.93 3.92
CA ASP A 45 11.54 -18.65 2.53
C ASP A 45 12.82 -18.37 1.72
N ASP A 46 13.13 -19.24 0.75
CA ASP A 46 14.34 -19.15 -0.07
C ASP A 46 14.44 -17.82 -0.83
N THR A 47 13.30 -17.19 -1.14
CA THR A 47 13.27 -15.90 -1.83
C THR A 47 13.93 -14.78 -1.02
N LEU A 48 13.94 -14.88 0.32
CA LEU A 48 14.64 -13.91 1.17
C LEU A 48 16.15 -13.93 0.95
N ARG A 49 16.71 -15.08 0.53
CA ARG A 49 18.14 -15.25 0.26
C ARG A 49 18.49 -14.95 -1.20
N SER A 50 17.56 -15.20 -2.12
CA SER A 50 17.78 -14.98 -3.55
C SER A 50 17.40 -13.57 -4.04
N GLY A 51 16.91 -12.69 -3.15
CA GLY A 51 16.46 -11.34 -3.51
C GLY A 51 15.09 -11.30 -4.21
N GLY A 52 14.27 -12.34 -4.05
CA GLY A 52 12.91 -12.40 -4.57
C GLY A 52 11.85 -11.87 -3.58
N ILE A 53 10.59 -11.83 -4.00
CA ILE A 53 9.47 -11.43 -3.13
C ILE A 53 8.99 -12.63 -2.30
N PRO A 54 8.98 -12.53 -0.96
CA PRO A 54 8.57 -13.62 -0.08
C PRO A 54 7.07 -13.89 -0.12
N ARG A 55 6.68 -15.13 0.18
CA ARG A 55 5.26 -15.57 0.19
C ARG A 55 4.40 -14.76 1.16
N CYS A 56 4.98 -14.32 2.28
CA CYS A 56 4.27 -13.49 3.25
C CYS A 56 3.82 -12.15 2.65
N ALA A 57 4.56 -11.58 1.69
CA ALA A 57 4.17 -10.34 1.02
C ALA A 57 2.89 -10.52 0.19
N PHE A 58 2.76 -11.63 -0.55
CA PHE A 58 1.53 -11.98 -1.26
C PHE A 58 0.35 -12.15 -0.30
N ALA A 59 0.57 -12.84 0.82
CA ALA A 59 -0.48 -13.08 1.82
C ALA A 59 -0.95 -11.76 2.47
N TRP A 60 -0.01 -10.89 2.86
CA TRP A 60 -0.33 -9.59 3.46
C TRP A 60 -1.01 -8.65 2.47
N HIS A 61 -0.51 -8.57 1.24
CA HIS A 61 -1.13 -7.76 0.19
C HIS A 61 -2.56 -8.19 -0.09
N ARG A 62 -2.81 -9.50 -0.23
CA ARG A 62 -4.17 -10.04 -0.41
C ARG A 62 -5.08 -9.74 0.78
N ALA A 63 -4.56 -9.83 2.01
CA ALA A 63 -5.34 -9.54 3.22
C ALA A 63 -5.66 -8.03 3.36
N LEU A 64 -4.74 -7.16 2.94
CA LEU A 64 -4.89 -5.71 2.98
C LEU A 64 -5.86 -5.19 1.92
N THR A 65 -5.80 -5.76 0.71
CA THR A 65 -6.44 -5.26 -0.49
C THR A 65 -7.94 -4.89 -0.32
N PRO A 66 -8.82 -5.74 0.24
CA PRO A 66 -10.24 -5.39 0.40
C PRO A 66 -10.47 -4.18 1.32
N ARG A 67 -9.65 -4.06 2.38
CA ARG A 67 -9.74 -2.94 3.34
C ARG A 67 -9.26 -1.65 2.72
N TYR A 68 -8.17 -1.74 1.95
CA TYR A 68 -7.62 -0.60 1.23
C TYR A 68 -8.59 -0.12 0.13
N GLU A 69 -9.20 -1.02 -0.64
CA GLU A 69 -10.21 -0.67 -1.63
C GLU A 69 -11.38 0.09 -1.00
N ALA A 70 -11.95 -0.45 0.09
CA ALA A 70 -13.05 0.20 0.78
C ALA A 70 -12.69 1.60 1.28
N TRP A 71 -11.49 1.75 1.85
CA TRP A 71 -10.96 3.04 2.29
C TRP A 71 -10.79 4.04 1.12
N ALA A 72 -10.15 3.62 0.03
CA ALA A 72 -9.90 4.49 -1.12
C ALA A 72 -11.21 4.97 -1.77
N ARG A 73 -12.19 4.05 -1.94
CA ARG A 73 -13.51 4.38 -2.47
C ARG A 73 -14.29 5.33 -1.56
N GLN A 74 -14.27 5.09 -0.24
CA GLN A 74 -14.91 5.97 0.72
C GLN A 74 -14.30 7.38 0.64
N ARG A 75 -12.99 7.46 0.50
CA ARG A 75 -12.26 8.72 0.44
C ARG A 75 -12.56 9.51 -0.83
N LEU A 76 -12.58 8.84 -1.99
CA LEU A 76 -13.06 9.41 -3.25
C LEU A 76 -14.50 9.95 -3.11
N ALA A 77 -15.40 9.16 -2.51
CA ALA A 77 -16.79 9.56 -2.33
C ALA A 77 -16.96 10.75 -1.36
N ALA A 78 -16.09 10.86 -0.36
CA ALA A 78 -16.12 11.96 0.61
C ALA A 78 -15.62 13.29 0.03
N GLY A 79 -14.80 13.26 -1.04
CA GLY A 79 -14.18 14.46 -1.61
C GLY A 79 -13.28 15.21 -0.63
N THR A 80 -12.88 14.57 0.47
CA THR A 80 -12.14 15.19 1.57
C THR A 80 -10.65 15.24 1.26
N ALA A 81 -10.22 16.33 0.65
CA ALA A 81 -8.86 16.85 0.81
C ALA A 81 -8.82 18.38 1.00
N ASN A 82 -9.94 18.96 1.48
CA ASN A 82 -9.97 20.27 2.12
C ASN A 82 -9.40 20.19 3.56
N ALA A 83 -8.27 19.50 3.71
CA ALA A 83 -7.50 19.53 4.94
C ALA A 83 -6.49 20.69 4.86
N ASP A 84 -6.11 21.21 6.02
CA ASP A 84 -5.06 22.23 6.14
C ASP A 84 -3.78 21.74 5.44
N ILE A 85 -3.01 22.63 4.82
CA ILE A 85 -1.70 22.29 4.23
C ILE A 85 -0.73 21.71 5.27
N MET A 86 -0.92 22.07 6.54
CA MET A 86 -0.15 21.49 7.65
C MET A 86 -0.59 20.07 8.01
N ASP A 87 -1.74 19.60 7.53
CA ASP A 87 -2.16 18.21 7.61
C ASP A 87 -1.65 17.41 6.40
N ILE A 88 -0.32 17.24 6.38
CA ILE A 88 0.39 16.42 5.40
C ILE A 88 -0.19 14.99 5.38
N SER A 89 -0.55 14.47 6.56
CA SER A 89 -1.10 13.11 6.70
C SER A 89 -2.47 12.94 6.06
N GLY A 90 -3.28 14.00 6.08
CA GLY A 90 -4.61 14.05 5.50
C GLY A 90 -4.63 14.46 4.04
N THR A 91 -3.57 15.06 3.50
CA THR A 91 -3.51 15.58 2.13
C THR A 91 -2.62 14.72 1.24
N GLU A 92 -1.33 14.72 1.53
CA GLU A 92 -0.27 14.10 0.75
C GLU A 92 -0.25 12.57 0.87
N TRP A 93 -0.20 12.04 2.10
CA TRP A 93 0.01 10.60 2.35
C TRP A 93 -0.98 9.65 1.65
N PRO A 94 -2.27 9.99 1.49
CA PRO A 94 -3.20 9.18 0.72
C PRO A 94 -2.78 8.98 -0.74
N VAL A 95 -2.25 10.02 -1.39
CA VAL A 95 -1.78 9.94 -2.78
C VAL A 95 -0.52 9.09 -2.85
N PHE A 96 0.46 9.35 -1.98
CA PHE A 96 1.67 8.53 -1.87
C PHE A 96 1.40 7.06 -1.60
N GLY A 97 0.61 6.77 -0.56
CA GLY A 97 0.27 5.42 -0.17
C GLY A 97 -0.43 4.67 -1.30
N SER A 98 -1.20 5.38 -2.13
CA SER A 98 -1.85 4.81 -3.31
C SER A 98 -0.86 4.47 -4.42
N VAL A 99 0.10 5.35 -4.70
CA VAL A 99 1.19 5.05 -5.66
C VAL A 99 2.02 3.86 -5.17
N PHE A 100 2.43 3.83 -3.90
CA PHE A 100 3.18 2.69 -3.35
C PHE A 100 2.37 1.38 -3.37
N TYR A 101 1.06 1.44 -3.11
CA TYR A 101 0.18 0.28 -3.24
C TYR A 101 0.14 -0.23 -4.69
N LEU A 102 0.03 0.67 -5.67
CA LEU A 102 0.03 0.32 -7.10
C LEU A 102 1.36 -0.32 -7.51
N MET A 103 2.50 0.28 -7.17
CA MET A 103 3.83 -0.27 -7.46
C MET A 103 4.06 -1.62 -6.78
N ALA A 104 3.62 -1.79 -5.53
CA ALA A 104 3.70 -3.07 -4.84
C ALA A 104 2.85 -4.14 -5.54
N THR A 105 1.65 -3.78 -6.01
CA THR A 105 0.77 -4.67 -6.75
C THR A 105 1.40 -5.09 -8.09
N GLU A 106 2.05 -4.16 -8.78
CA GLU A 106 2.79 -4.41 -10.01
C GLU A 106 3.98 -5.34 -9.78
N SER A 107 4.82 -5.07 -8.79
CA SER A 107 5.96 -5.94 -8.45
C SER A 107 5.52 -7.35 -8.07
N LEU A 108 4.42 -7.48 -7.32
CA LEU A 108 3.83 -8.79 -6.99
C LEU A 108 3.29 -9.48 -8.24
N GLN A 109 2.67 -8.74 -9.17
CA GLN A 109 2.17 -9.28 -10.43
C GLN A 109 3.31 -9.83 -11.29
N GLU A 110 4.39 -9.07 -11.45
CA GLU A 110 5.57 -9.51 -12.20
C GLU A 110 6.24 -10.74 -11.56
N ALA A 111 6.32 -10.78 -10.23
CA ALA A 111 6.85 -11.94 -9.50
C ALA A 111 5.95 -13.17 -9.70
N TRP A 112 4.62 -12.99 -9.68
CA TRP A 112 3.66 -14.06 -9.92
C TRP A 112 3.73 -14.61 -11.35
N GLU A 113 3.97 -13.75 -12.34
CA GLU A 113 4.14 -14.17 -13.74
C GLU A 113 5.40 -15.02 -13.95
N LYS A 114 6.44 -14.79 -13.14
CA LYS A 114 7.68 -15.60 -13.13
C LYS A 114 7.52 -16.90 -12.35
N ASP A 115 6.86 -16.86 -11.20
CA ASP A 115 6.57 -18.01 -10.36
C ASP A 115 5.23 -17.88 -9.63
N GLN A 116 4.32 -18.80 -9.93
CA GLN A 116 2.97 -18.83 -9.37
C GLN A 116 2.90 -19.59 -8.03
N SER A 117 4.00 -20.17 -7.55
CA SER A 117 4.04 -20.98 -6.32
C SER A 117 3.61 -20.19 -5.07
N ALA A 118 3.86 -18.88 -5.06
CA ALA A 118 3.59 -18.01 -3.91
C ALA A 118 2.12 -17.59 -3.76
N SER A 119 1.32 -17.63 -4.83
CA SER A 119 -0.09 -17.20 -4.80
C SER A 119 -0.92 -17.91 -5.85
N LYS A 120 -2.10 -18.43 -5.45
CA LYS A 120 -3.02 -19.15 -6.35
C LYS A 120 -3.72 -18.26 -7.40
N SER A 121 -3.80 -16.96 -7.16
CA SER A 121 -4.39 -16.02 -8.12
C SER A 121 -3.51 -14.80 -8.29
N ALA A 122 -3.54 -14.23 -9.49
CA ALA A 122 -2.73 -13.10 -9.86
C ALA A 122 -3.14 -11.86 -9.05
N PRO A 123 -2.18 -11.05 -8.56
CA PRO A 123 -2.44 -9.78 -7.91
C PRO A 123 -3.41 -8.87 -8.66
N ARG A 124 -3.26 -8.75 -9.99
CA ARG A 124 -4.15 -7.92 -10.81
C ARG A 124 -5.63 -8.36 -10.78
N ASP A 125 -5.91 -9.63 -10.49
CA ASP A 125 -7.27 -10.17 -10.50
C ASP A 125 -7.99 -9.84 -9.20
N TYR A 126 -7.39 -10.20 -8.06
CA TYR A 126 -8.01 -9.96 -6.75
C TYR A 126 -7.92 -8.50 -6.30
N ALA A 127 -6.95 -7.73 -6.82
CA ALA A 127 -6.77 -6.32 -6.50
C ALA A 127 -7.36 -5.38 -7.55
N ARG A 128 -8.11 -5.89 -8.54
CA ARG A 128 -8.66 -5.08 -9.63
C ARG A 128 -9.39 -3.82 -9.14
N GLY A 129 -10.28 -3.99 -8.16
CA GLY A 129 -11.05 -2.88 -7.59
C GLY A 129 -10.19 -1.90 -6.79
N ALA A 130 -9.18 -2.39 -6.08
CA ALA A 130 -8.23 -1.55 -5.35
C ALA A 130 -7.32 -0.74 -6.28
N VAL A 131 -6.82 -1.33 -7.37
CA VAL A 131 -6.03 -0.65 -8.40
C VAL A 131 -6.85 0.47 -9.05
N ASP A 132 -8.12 0.18 -9.34
CA ASP A 132 -9.06 1.16 -9.86
C ASP A 132 -9.23 2.35 -8.89
N ALA A 133 -9.55 2.06 -7.63
CA ALA A 133 -9.76 3.10 -6.62
C ALA A 133 -8.47 3.90 -6.31
N ALA A 134 -7.31 3.25 -6.23
CA ALA A 134 -6.02 3.89 -5.97
C ALA A 134 -5.66 4.89 -7.07
N SER A 135 -5.78 4.47 -8.33
CA SER A 135 -5.45 5.33 -9.47
C SER A 135 -6.39 6.52 -9.59
N LEU A 136 -7.69 6.32 -9.35
CA LEU A 136 -8.67 7.41 -9.30
C LEU A 136 -8.37 8.40 -8.15
N LEU A 137 -7.96 7.92 -6.99
CA LEU A 137 -7.61 8.76 -5.83
C LEU A 137 -6.42 9.66 -6.15
N VAL A 138 -5.39 9.14 -6.83
CA VAL A 138 -4.20 9.93 -7.19
C VAL A 138 -4.53 11.08 -8.13
N ILE A 139 -5.40 10.86 -9.13
CA ILE A 139 -5.74 11.88 -10.14
C ILE A 139 -6.92 12.78 -9.74
N ASP A 140 -7.56 12.53 -8.59
CA ASP A 140 -8.70 13.31 -8.13
C ASP A 140 -8.24 14.74 -7.74
N PRO A 141 -8.76 15.79 -8.41
CA PRO A 141 -8.41 17.17 -8.09
C PRO A 141 -8.77 17.61 -6.66
N ALA A 142 -9.72 16.93 -6.01
CA ALA A 142 -10.00 17.16 -4.60
C ALA A 142 -8.79 16.81 -3.73
N HIS A 143 -8.04 15.78 -4.13
CA HIS A 143 -6.80 15.31 -3.53
C HIS A 143 -5.56 16.03 -4.04
N ALA A 144 -5.68 17.16 -4.73
CA ALA A 144 -4.55 17.98 -5.16
C ALA A 144 -4.44 19.30 -4.36
N GLY A 145 -5.11 19.39 -3.21
CA GLY A 145 -5.28 20.64 -2.45
C GLY A 145 -3.95 21.34 -2.11
N TRP A 146 -2.96 20.60 -1.58
CA TRP A 146 -1.65 21.17 -1.21
C TRP A 146 -0.87 21.64 -2.46
N VAL A 147 -0.94 20.87 -3.55
CA VAL A 147 -0.29 21.20 -4.82
C VAL A 147 -0.89 22.47 -5.42
N ARG A 148 -2.22 22.57 -5.40
CA ARG A 148 -2.96 23.72 -5.92
C ARG A 148 -2.71 24.98 -5.11
N GLN A 149 -2.37 24.87 -3.83
CA GLN A 149 -1.96 26.03 -3.03
C GLN A 149 -0.60 26.58 -3.49
N HIS A 150 0.32 25.72 -3.92
CA HIS A 150 1.65 26.13 -4.41
C HIS A 150 1.62 26.58 -5.88
N TRP A 151 0.91 25.85 -6.74
CA TRP A 151 0.98 26.00 -8.20
C TRP A 151 -0.28 26.61 -8.84
N GLY A 152 -1.34 26.82 -8.06
CA GLY A 152 -2.61 27.36 -8.53
C GLY A 152 -3.47 26.35 -9.29
N SER A 153 -4.45 26.85 -10.04
CA SER A 153 -5.41 26.01 -10.79
C SER A 153 -4.80 25.26 -11.97
N ASP A 154 -3.64 25.69 -12.46
CA ASP A 154 -2.94 25.12 -13.62
C ASP A 154 -1.79 24.18 -13.21
N TYR A 155 -1.87 23.63 -11.99
CA TYR A 155 -0.81 22.83 -11.34
C TYR A 155 -0.32 21.61 -12.14
N LEU A 156 -1.10 21.09 -13.08
CA LEU A 156 -0.70 19.97 -13.96
C LEU A 156 0.11 20.41 -15.20
N ARG A 157 0.27 21.72 -15.40
CA ARG A 157 1.06 22.33 -16.49
C ARG A 157 2.25 23.13 -16.00
N LYS A 158 2.48 23.15 -14.68
CA LYS A 158 3.62 23.79 -14.04
C LYS A 158 4.75 22.80 -13.80
N ASP A 159 5.83 23.34 -13.27
CA ASP A 159 7.07 22.61 -13.04
C ASP A 159 6.85 21.45 -12.07
N ASN A 160 6.01 21.60 -11.03
CA ASN A 160 5.37 20.57 -10.18
C ASN A 160 5.75 19.10 -10.46
N LEU A 161 7.02 18.79 -10.34
CA LEU A 161 7.59 17.60 -10.96
C LEU A 161 7.14 16.36 -10.20
N PHE A 162 7.31 16.42 -8.88
CA PHE A 162 6.93 15.39 -7.97
C PHE A 162 5.49 14.88 -8.14
N TYR A 163 4.49 15.75 -8.02
CA TYR A 163 3.09 15.32 -8.09
C TYR A 163 2.71 14.81 -9.48
N ARG A 164 3.27 15.42 -10.54
CA ARG A 164 3.08 14.94 -11.91
C ARG A 164 3.72 13.55 -12.10
N GLY A 165 4.88 13.32 -11.49
CA GLY A 165 5.51 12.00 -11.40
C GLY A 165 4.63 10.96 -10.71
N LEU A 166 3.98 11.31 -9.59
CA LEU A 166 3.03 10.43 -8.90
C LEU A 166 1.83 10.05 -9.80
N ILE A 167 1.29 11.00 -10.56
CA ILE A 167 0.22 10.73 -11.54
C ILE A 167 0.71 9.77 -12.62
N ILE A 168 1.88 10.04 -13.21
CA ILE A 168 2.46 9.20 -14.26
C ILE A 168 2.68 7.77 -13.75
N ALA A 169 3.27 7.62 -12.56
CA ALA A 169 3.49 6.33 -11.92
C ALA A 169 2.17 5.58 -11.69
N ALA A 170 1.16 6.25 -11.11
CA ALA A 170 -0.14 5.64 -10.84
C ALA A 170 -0.85 5.14 -12.11
N LEU A 171 -0.89 5.99 -13.14
CA LEU A 171 -1.56 5.66 -14.40
C LEU A 171 -0.79 4.60 -15.20
N THR A 172 0.54 4.62 -15.14
CA THR A 172 1.39 3.58 -15.75
C THR A 172 1.16 2.23 -15.09
N SER A 173 1.18 2.15 -13.75
CA SER A 173 0.88 0.90 -13.04
C SER A 173 -0.55 0.43 -13.31
N ARG A 174 -1.54 1.33 -13.37
CA ARG A 174 -2.92 0.96 -13.74
C ARG A 174 -2.96 0.31 -15.12
N GLU A 175 -2.36 0.93 -16.12
CA GLU A 175 -2.39 0.41 -17.49
C GLU A 175 -1.66 -0.94 -17.58
N ARG A 176 -0.52 -1.11 -16.90
CA ARG A 176 0.20 -2.40 -16.85
C ARG A 176 -0.62 -3.51 -16.19
N LEU A 177 -1.35 -3.19 -15.12
CA LEU A 177 -2.14 -4.14 -14.33
C LEU A 177 -3.51 -4.46 -14.96
N LEU A 178 -4.24 -3.46 -15.42
CA LEU A 178 -5.64 -3.58 -15.84
C LEU A 178 -5.81 -3.63 -17.36
N ARG A 179 -4.94 -2.95 -18.12
CA ARG A 179 -4.98 -2.81 -19.58
C ARG A 179 -6.36 -2.42 -20.10
N ASP A 180 -7.00 -1.48 -19.40
CA ASP A 180 -8.36 -1.03 -19.69
C ASP A 180 -8.38 0.27 -20.51
N GLY A 181 -7.22 0.89 -20.76
CA GLY A 181 -7.10 2.14 -21.50
C GLY A 181 -7.67 3.36 -20.76
N ALA A 182 -8.08 3.20 -19.49
CA ALA A 182 -8.64 4.30 -18.72
C ALA A 182 -7.55 5.35 -18.45
N HIS A 183 -7.88 6.62 -18.71
CA HIS A 183 -6.98 7.77 -18.52
C HIS A 183 -5.69 7.75 -19.34
N ILE A 184 -5.61 6.95 -20.42
CA ILE A 184 -4.41 6.86 -21.27
C ILE A 184 -4.05 8.20 -21.92
N GLU A 185 -5.04 9.02 -22.25
CA GLU A 185 -4.82 10.37 -22.78
C GLU A 185 -4.18 11.30 -21.74
N MET A 186 -4.63 11.22 -20.48
CA MET A 186 -4.05 11.99 -19.38
C MET A 186 -2.62 11.52 -19.08
N LEU A 187 -2.37 10.21 -19.07
CA LEU A 187 -1.02 9.67 -18.91
C LEU A 187 -0.10 10.20 -20.01
N ARG A 188 -0.52 10.10 -21.27
CA ARG A 188 0.24 10.61 -22.41
C ARG A 188 0.54 12.10 -22.27
N ASP A 189 -0.49 12.89 -22.00
CA ASP A 189 -0.37 14.33 -21.84
C ASP A 189 0.64 14.70 -20.74
N GLN A 190 0.56 14.05 -19.57
CA GLN A 190 1.46 14.33 -18.46
C GLN A 190 2.90 13.92 -18.76
N VAL A 191 3.12 12.77 -19.39
CA VAL A 191 4.45 12.33 -19.82
C VAL A 191 5.04 13.29 -20.84
N GLU A 192 4.31 13.59 -21.91
CA GLU A 192 4.80 14.44 -23.00
C GLU A 192 5.06 15.86 -22.52
N SER A 193 4.14 16.45 -21.76
CA SER A 193 4.34 17.82 -21.27
C SER A 193 5.41 17.90 -20.18
N LEU A 194 5.64 16.84 -19.38
CA LEU A 194 6.70 16.84 -18.37
C LEU A 194 8.07 16.66 -19.00
N ALA A 195 8.20 15.71 -19.92
CA ALA A 195 9.42 15.51 -20.69
C ALA A 195 9.84 16.80 -21.39
N LYS A 196 8.88 17.50 -22.02
CA LYS A 196 9.15 18.81 -22.62
C LYS A 196 9.67 19.84 -21.60
N THR A 197 9.05 19.95 -20.42
CA THR A 197 9.53 20.86 -19.36
C THR A 197 10.96 20.52 -18.93
N ILE A 198 11.29 19.23 -18.79
CA ILE A 198 12.64 18.78 -18.43
C ILE A 198 13.64 19.11 -19.54
N ASP A 199 13.30 18.85 -20.81
CA ASP A 199 14.16 19.13 -21.96
C ASP A 199 14.43 20.64 -22.15
N GLU A 200 13.46 21.48 -21.81
CA GLU A 200 13.60 22.94 -21.86
C GLU A 200 14.36 23.52 -20.64
N SER A 201 14.58 22.72 -19.58
CA SER A 201 15.33 23.14 -18.41
C SER A 201 16.84 23.21 -18.69
N PRO A 202 17.54 24.30 -18.32
CA PRO A 202 18.98 24.47 -18.56
C PRO A 202 19.86 23.35 -18.01
N CYS A 203 19.41 22.69 -16.93
CA CYS A 203 20.15 21.62 -16.25
C CYS A 203 19.39 20.28 -16.23
N GLY A 204 18.25 20.18 -16.93
CA GLY A 204 17.38 19.00 -16.84
C GLY A 204 16.77 18.78 -15.45
N LEU A 205 16.75 19.82 -14.61
CA LEU A 205 16.12 19.81 -13.29
C LEU A 205 14.86 20.68 -13.31
N VAL A 206 13.84 20.25 -12.59
CA VAL A 206 12.54 20.90 -12.53
C VAL A 206 12.13 21.00 -11.07
N ASP A 207 11.44 22.07 -10.72
CA ASP A 207 10.98 22.33 -9.35
C ASP A 207 9.83 21.41 -8.94
N ASP A 208 9.83 20.98 -7.69
CA ASP A 208 8.72 20.25 -7.06
C ASP A 208 7.71 21.25 -6.45
N TYR A 209 8.25 22.28 -5.79
CA TYR A 209 7.53 23.47 -5.33
C TYR A 209 8.20 24.73 -5.88
N PRO A 210 7.52 25.89 -5.94
CA PRO A 210 8.09 27.10 -6.53
C PRO A 210 9.42 27.52 -5.89
N GLY A 211 10.52 27.42 -6.65
CA GLY A 211 11.88 27.73 -6.20
C GLY A 211 12.56 26.62 -5.40
N GLU A 212 11.96 25.43 -5.33
CA GLU A 212 12.42 24.28 -4.57
C GLU A 212 12.52 23.04 -5.47
N CYS A 213 13.75 22.67 -5.81
CA CYS A 213 14.07 21.48 -6.59
C CYS A 213 14.68 20.41 -5.69
N TYR A 214 14.12 19.20 -5.71
CA TYR A 214 14.71 18.01 -5.09
C TYR A 214 15.23 17.06 -6.18
N PRO A 215 16.55 17.01 -6.47
CA PRO A 215 17.08 16.22 -7.59
C PRO A 215 16.74 14.73 -7.55
N THR A 216 16.47 14.17 -6.37
CA THR A 216 16.01 12.78 -6.23
C THR A 216 14.62 12.55 -6.84
N ASP A 217 13.76 13.56 -6.79
CA ASP A 217 12.39 13.48 -7.28
C ASP A 217 12.37 13.61 -8.80
N VAL A 218 13.32 14.40 -9.36
CA VAL A 218 13.63 14.42 -10.79
C VAL A 218 14.05 13.05 -11.28
N LEU A 219 14.98 12.39 -10.58
CA LEU A 219 15.40 11.04 -10.93
C LEU A 219 14.24 10.04 -10.86
N GLY A 220 13.39 10.16 -9.83
CA GLY A 220 12.20 9.32 -9.67
C GLY A 220 11.15 9.53 -10.76
N ALA A 221 11.01 10.75 -11.29
CA ALA A 221 10.06 11.07 -12.35
C ALA A 221 10.53 10.65 -13.75
N ILE A 222 11.85 10.50 -13.97
CA ILE A 222 12.44 10.09 -15.25
C ILE A 222 12.56 8.55 -15.37
N ALA A 223 12.74 7.85 -14.26
CA ALA A 223 13.00 6.40 -14.22
C ALA A 223 11.79 5.53 -14.61
#